data_AF-A0A7V6IPE4-F1
#
_entry.id   AF-A0A7V6IPE4-F1
#
_cell.length_a   1.000
_cell.length_b   1.000
_cell.length_c   1.000
_cell.angle_alpha   90.00
_cell.angle_beta   90.00
_cell.angle_gamma   90.00
#
_symmetry.space_group_name_H-M   'P 1'
#
loop_
_entity.id
_entity.type
_entity.pdbx_description
1 polymer ?
#
loop_
_entity_poly.entity_id
_entity_poly.type
_entity_poly.pdbx_seq_one_letter_code
_entity_poly.pdbx_strand_id
1 'polypeptide(L)'
;MSCLYLEQGGLFSISYFCKKEKADVDSAWANDYCKSNVKYKECPRYKGGSGGSGCFITTACMRAKGLSDDCDELVTFRAFRDKYVVSRQDGKNNLAVYYSVAPKIVEYLNKQRNAQERYNYLYDELIIPFKRLIDDGKNEEAYSFFYIYVNSLWDECNANDK
;
A
#
# COMPACT_ATOMS: atom_id res chain seq x y z
N MET A 1 7.63 21.45 2.33
CA MET A 1 6.31 21.00 1.82
C MET A 1 5.49 20.64 3.03
N SER A 2 4.39 21.35 3.25
CA SER A 2 3.45 21.12 4.35
C SER A 2 2.64 19.84 4.11
N CYS A 3 2.07 19.28 5.17
CA CYS A 3 1.16 18.13 5.06
C CYS A 3 -0.06 18.49 4.19
N LEU A 4 -0.22 17.81 3.04
CA LEU A 4 -1.36 17.98 2.12
C LEU A 4 -2.72 17.59 2.75
N TYR A 5 -2.68 16.85 3.85
CA TYR A 5 -3.86 16.31 4.54
C TYR A 5 -4.35 17.16 5.70
N LEU A 6 -3.67 18.26 6.05
CA LEU A 6 -4.07 19.12 7.17
C LEU A 6 -5.04 20.22 6.70
N GLU A 7 -6.21 20.29 7.31
CA GLU A 7 -7.11 21.44 7.22
C GLU A 7 -7.12 22.21 8.55
N GLN A 8 -7.13 23.54 8.45
CA GLN A 8 -7.18 24.44 9.60
C GLN A 8 -8.49 25.22 9.53
N GLY A 9 -9.24 25.20 10.62
CA GLY A 9 -10.53 25.90 10.71
C GLY A 9 -10.79 26.43 12.12
N GLY A 10 -11.82 27.27 12.24
CA GLY A 10 -12.31 27.77 13.52
C GLY A 10 -12.41 29.29 13.61
N LEU A 11 -13.56 29.76 14.10
CA LEU A 11 -13.90 31.19 14.27
C LEU A 11 -13.38 31.79 15.59
N PHE A 12 -13.14 30.95 16.60
CA PHE A 12 -12.70 31.39 17.95
C PHE A 12 -11.53 30.57 18.52
N SER A 13 -11.19 29.43 17.93
CA SER A 13 -10.05 28.58 18.31
C SER A 13 -9.56 27.79 17.11
N ILE A 14 -8.25 27.67 16.93
CA ILE A 14 -7.66 26.91 15.81
C ILE A 14 -7.90 25.41 16.05
N SER A 15 -8.70 24.78 15.19
CA SER A 15 -8.81 23.33 15.09
C SER A 15 -7.97 22.80 13.93
N TYR A 16 -7.52 21.55 14.08
CA TYR A 16 -6.76 20.85 13.06
C TYR A 16 -7.52 19.59 12.68
N PHE A 17 -7.77 19.41 11.39
CA PHE A 17 -8.45 18.24 10.86
C PHE A 17 -7.52 17.47 9.91
N CYS A 18 -7.46 16.15 10.09
CA CYS A 18 -6.69 15.25 9.23
C CYS A 18 -7.61 14.63 8.18
N LYS A 19 -7.49 15.08 6.92
CA LYS A 19 -8.25 14.54 5.78
C LYS A 19 -8.02 13.05 5.52
N LYS A 20 -6.83 12.54 5.85
CA LYS A 20 -6.46 11.13 5.62
C LYS A 20 -7.27 10.18 6.49
N GLU A 21 -7.36 10.48 7.79
CA GLU A 21 -8.08 9.67 8.78
C GLU A 21 -9.53 10.14 9.00
N LYS A 22 -9.90 11.27 8.38
CA LYS A 22 -11.19 11.96 8.58
C LYS A 22 -11.49 12.21 10.06
N ALA A 23 -10.48 12.65 10.80
CA ALA A 23 -10.55 12.86 12.24
C ALA A 23 -9.80 14.11 12.68
N ASP A 24 -10.25 14.71 13.78
CA ASP A 24 -9.56 15.82 14.42
C ASP A 24 -8.19 15.39 14.98
N VAL A 25 -7.26 16.33 14.94
CA VAL A 25 -5.91 16.20 15.51
C VAL A 25 -5.72 17.28 16.55
N ASP A 26 -5.11 16.93 17.67
CA ASP A 26 -4.74 17.92 18.66
C ASP A 26 -3.64 18.86 18.13
N SER A 27 -3.54 20.03 18.75
CA SER A 27 -2.62 21.09 18.31
C SER A 27 -1.15 20.72 18.44
N ALA A 28 -0.77 19.92 19.46
CA ALA A 28 0.60 19.48 19.65
C ALA A 28 1.01 18.53 18.51
N TRP A 29 0.16 17.54 18.22
CA TRP A 29 0.36 16.62 17.12
C TRP A 29 0.43 17.33 15.76
N ALA A 30 -0.50 18.24 15.50
CA ALA A 30 -0.55 18.99 14.25
C ALA A 30 0.72 19.83 14.04
N ASN A 31 1.26 20.44 15.11
CA ASN A 31 2.49 21.21 15.06
C ASN A 31 3.73 20.32 14.85
N ASP A 32 3.83 19.21 15.59
CA ASP A 32 4.98 18.31 15.53
C ASP A 32 5.10 17.60 14.20
N TYR A 33 3.98 17.14 13.64
CA TYR A 33 3.96 16.29 12.47
C TYR A 33 3.40 16.96 11.23
N CYS A 34 2.24 17.61 11.31
CA CYS A 34 1.54 18.06 10.10
C CYS A 34 2.04 19.42 9.56
N LYS A 35 2.47 20.33 10.44
CA LYS A 35 3.04 21.63 10.06
C LYS A 35 4.56 21.59 9.87
N SER A 36 5.23 20.61 10.47
CA SER A 36 6.67 20.45 10.33
C SER A 36 7.03 20.00 8.91
N ASN A 37 7.83 20.81 8.22
CA ASN A 37 8.32 20.50 6.87
C ASN A 37 9.21 19.25 6.79
N VAL A 38 9.78 18.81 7.92
CA VAL A 38 10.70 17.67 7.99
C VAL A 38 9.99 16.43 8.55
N LYS A 39 9.23 16.61 9.64
CA LYS A 39 8.62 15.48 10.36
C LYS A 39 7.32 14.97 9.75
N TYR A 40 6.70 15.68 8.80
CA TYR A 40 5.46 15.17 8.19
C TYR A 40 5.65 13.82 7.50
N LYS A 41 6.83 13.58 6.90
CA LYS A 41 7.17 12.28 6.29
C LYS A 41 7.28 11.15 7.31
N GLU A 42 7.63 11.50 8.55
CA GLU A 42 7.77 10.58 9.68
C GLU A 42 6.50 10.50 10.55
N CYS A 43 5.43 11.21 10.18
CA CYS A 43 4.18 11.23 10.94
C CYS A 43 3.64 9.81 11.07
N PRO A 44 3.42 9.25 12.27
CA PRO A 44 2.91 7.88 12.43
C PRO A 44 1.57 7.63 11.74
N ARG A 45 0.71 8.65 11.58
CA ARG A 45 -0.55 8.54 10.80
C ARG A 45 -0.30 8.58 9.28
N TYR A 46 0.76 9.27 8.85
CA TYR A 46 1.19 9.31 7.45
C TYR A 46 1.94 8.03 7.06
N LYS A 47 2.95 7.64 7.84
CA LYS A 47 3.84 6.50 7.67
C LYS A 47 3.19 5.17 8.07
N GLY A 48 2.35 5.17 9.09
CA GLY A 48 1.75 4.00 9.72
C GLY A 48 0.22 3.89 9.59
N GLY A 49 -0.39 4.59 8.63
CA GLY A 49 -1.76 4.28 8.23
C GLY A 49 -1.77 2.90 7.56
N SER A 50 -2.38 1.90 8.21
CA SER A 50 -2.52 0.49 7.80
C SER A 50 -3.37 0.28 6.53
N GLY A 51 -3.12 1.05 5.47
CA GLY A 51 -3.90 1.04 4.23
C GLY A 51 -3.10 0.96 2.93
N GLY A 52 -1.77 1.10 2.92
CA GLY A 52 -1.04 1.05 1.64
C GLY A 52 0.48 1.16 1.62
N SER A 53 1.18 1.60 2.68
CA SER A 53 2.59 1.99 2.56
C SER A 53 3.66 0.91 2.81
N GLY A 54 3.29 -0.38 2.88
CA GLY A 54 4.24 -1.45 3.27
C GLY A 54 4.10 -2.79 2.55
N CYS A 55 3.21 -2.91 1.56
CA CYS A 55 3.12 -4.13 0.76
C CYS A 55 3.98 -4.04 -0.50
N PHE A 56 4.34 -5.20 -1.05
CA PHE A 56 5.21 -5.28 -2.22
C PHE A 56 4.55 -4.69 -3.48
N ILE A 57 3.21 -4.63 -3.56
CA ILE A 57 2.51 -4.03 -4.71
C ILE A 57 2.76 -2.52 -4.76
N THR A 58 2.44 -1.80 -3.67
CA THR A 58 2.70 -0.35 -3.58
C THR A 58 4.19 -0.06 -3.73
N THR A 59 5.04 -0.88 -3.10
CA THR A 59 6.49 -0.72 -3.20
C THR A 59 6.98 -0.91 -4.64
N ALA A 60 6.44 -1.88 -5.38
CA ALA A 60 6.77 -2.11 -6.78
C ALA A 60 6.27 -0.95 -7.67
N CYS A 61 5.04 -0.47 -7.54
CA CYS A 61 4.56 0.70 -8.30
C CYS A 61 5.45 1.93 -8.09
N MET A 62 5.79 2.23 -6.83
CA MET A 62 6.61 3.39 -6.50
C MET A 62 8.07 3.22 -6.93
N ARG A 63 8.68 2.06 -6.67
CA ARG A 63 10.10 1.84 -6.99
C ARG A 63 10.35 1.59 -8.47
N ALA A 64 9.51 0.80 -9.12
CA ALA A 64 9.71 0.45 -10.52
C ALA A 64 9.45 1.64 -11.45
N LYS A 65 8.40 2.41 -11.18
CA LYS A 65 7.90 3.42 -12.12
C LYS A 65 7.78 4.84 -11.51
N GLY A 66 8.14 5.04 -10.24
CA GLY A 66 8.05 6.35 -9.59
C GLY A 66 6.63 6.85 -9.39
N LEU A 67 5.64 5.94 -9.41
CA LEU A 67 4.23 6.29 -9.35
C LEU A 67 3.82 6.77 -7.96
N SER A 68 2.79 7.60 -7.92
CA SER A 68 2.13 8.03 -6.70
C SER A 68 1.21 6.93 -6.14
N ASP A 69 0.85 7.04 -4.86
CA ASP A 69 0.00 6.06 -4.17
C ASP A 69 -1.44 6.00 -4.76
N ASP A 70 -1.86 7.03 -5.49
CA ASP A 70 -3.14 7.14 -6.18
C ASP A 70 -3.07 6.77 -7.68
N CYS A 71 -2.00 6.09 -8.11
CA CYS A 71 -1.90 5.61 -9.49
C CYS A 71 -3.00 4.58 -9.83
N ASP A 72 -3.30 4.46 -11.12
CA ASP A 72 -4.42 3.67 -11.64
C ASP A 72 -4.33 2.20 -11.19
N GLU A 73 -3.13 1.61 -11.19
CA GLU A 73 -2.87 0.25 -10.74
C GLU A 73 -3.32 0.02 -9.28
N LEU A 74 -2.96 0.95 -8.38
CA LEU A 74 -3.27 0.83 -6.96
C LEU A 74 -4.73 1.15 -6.67
N VAL A 75 -5.34 2.08 -7.41
CA VAL A 75 -6.78 2.35 -7.33
C VAL A 75 -7.57 1.12 -7.79
N THR A 76 -7.20 0.49 -8.90
CA THR A 76 -7.82 -0.76 -9.38
C THR A 76 -7.68 -1.88 -8.36
N PHE A 77 -6.49 -2.09 -7.79
CA PHE A 77 -6.30 -3.12 -6.77
C PHE A 77 -7.14 -2.87 -5.50
N ARG A 78 -7.20 -1.64 -5.01
CA ARG A 78 -8.03 -1.29 -3.84
C ARG A 78 -9.51 -1.54 -4.12
N ALA A 79 -10.00 -1.13 -5.29
CA ALA A 79 -11.38 -1.37 -5.70
C ALA A 79 -11.68 -2.87 -5.80
N PHE A 80 -10.77 -3.67 -6.38
CA PHE A 80 -10.89 -5.12 -6.46
C PHE A 80 -10.92 -5.77 -5.08
N ARG A 81 -10.01 -5.38 -4.18
CA ARG A 81 -9.98 -5.84 -2.79
C ARG A 81 -11.31 -5.56 -2.09
N ASP A 82 -11.74 -4.30 -2.12
CA ASP A 82 -12.87 -3.83 -1.31
C ASP A 82 -14.21 -4.35 -1.83
N LYS A 83 -14.34 -4.56 -3.14
CA LYS A 83 -15.59 -5.03 -3.77
C LYS A 83 -15.64 -6.54 -3.94
N TYR A 84 -14.57 -7.13 -4.49
CA TYR A 84 -14.58 -8.54 -4.87
C TYR A 84 -14.02 -9.42 -3.76
N VAL A 85 -12.79 -9.16 -3.30
CA VAL A 85 -12.15 -10.05 -2.32
C VAL A 85 -12.92 -10.10 -1.00
N VAL A 86 -13.32 -8.95 -0.46
CA VAL A 86 -14.09 -8.90 0.79
C VAL A 86 -15.46 -9.61 0.70
N SER A 87 -16.05 -9.70 -0.50
CA SER A 87 -17.32 -10.39 -0.72
C SER A 87 -17.21 -11.92 -0.74
N ARG A 88 -16.00 -12.47 -0.90
CA ARG A 88 -15.75 -13.91 -0.90
C ARG A 88 -15.82 -14.50 0.50
N GLN A 89 -16.24 -15.76 0.58
CA GLN A 89 -16.30 -16.50 1.85
C GLN A 89 -14.93 -16.62 2.54
N ASP A 90 -13.86 -16.81 1.75
CA ASP A 90 -12.47 -16.96 2.22
C ASP A 90 -11.67 -15.65 2.19
N GLY A 91 -12.20 -14.60 1.56
CA GLY A 91 -11.43 -13.42 1.20
C GLY A 91 -10.89 -12.63 2.38
N LYS A 92 -11.61 -12.55 3.50
CA LYS A 92 -11.10 -11.89 4.72
C LYS A 92 -9.86 -12.59 5.28
N ASN A 93 -9.88 -13.92 5.32
CA ASN A 93 -8.74 -14.71 5.81
C ASN A 93 -7.55 -14.57 4.86
N ASN A 94 -7.78 -14.64 3.55
CA ASN A 94 -6.72 -14.51 2.56
C ASN A 94 -6.11 -13.11 2.54
N LEU A 95 -6.90 -12.06 2.78
CA LEU A 95 -6.36 -10.71 2.98
C LEU A 95 -5.53 -10.59 4.26
N ALA A 96 -5.97 -11.19 5.37
CA ALA A 96 -5.21 -11.19 6.61
C ALA A 96 -3.84 -11.89 6.41
N VAL A 97 -3.82 -13.04 5.74
CA VAL A 97 -2.58 -13.74 5.37
C VAL A 97 -1.71 -12.85 4.50
N TYR A 98 -2.25 -12.27 3.43
CA TYR A 98 -1.53 -11.34 2.55
C TYR A 98 -0.87 -10.19 3.33
N TYR A 99 -1.62 -9.51 4.19
CA TYR A 99 -1.08 -8.40 4.99
C TYR A 99 -0.02 -8.84 6.00
N SER A 100 -0.04 -10.10 6.44
CA SER A 100 0.99 -10.66 7.32
C SER A 100 2.30 -11.00 6.60
N VAL A 101 2.23 -11.43 5.33
CA VAL A 101 3.41 -11.87 4.56
C VAL A 101 4.02 -10.75 3.71
N ALA A 102 3.22 -9.80 3.23
CA ALA A 102 3.69 -8.78 2.29
C ALA A 102 4.86 -7.92 2.82
N PRO A 103 4.89 -7.48 4.10
CA PRO A 103 6.03 -6.74 4.63
C PRO A 103 7.32 -7.55 4.65
N LYS A 104 7.23 -8.86 4.93
CA LYS A 104 8.39 -9.77 4.95
C LYS A 104 8.95 -9.97 3.54
N ILE A 105 8.07 -10.13 2.54
CA ILE A 105 8.45 -10.18 1.13
C ILE A 105 9.18 -8.89 0.72
N VAL A 106 8.69 -7.71 1.13
CA VAL A 106 9.37 -6.43 0.87
C VAL A 106 10.76 -6.39 1.50
N GLU A 107 10.90 -6.81 2.75
CA GLU A 107 12.18 -6.87 3.44
C GLU A 107 13.16 -7.79 2.69
N TYR A 108 12.71 -8.99 2.31
CA TYR A 108 13.49 -9.93 1.52
C TYR A 108 13.94 -9.34 0.18
N LEU A 109 13.04 -8.74 -0.59
CA LEU A 109 13.36 -8.11 -1.88
C LEU A 109 14.37 -6.96 -1.72
N ASN A 110 14.25 -6.18 -0.64
CA ASN A 110 15.16 -5.07 -0.35
C ASN A 110 16.58 -5.52 0.01
N LYS A 111 16.76 -6.74 0.54
CA LYS A 111 18.07 -7.32 0.84
C LYS A 111 18.81 -7.82 -0.41
N GLN A 112 18.10 -8.00 -1.53
CA GLN A 112 18.70 -8.47 -2.78
C GLN A 112 19.58 -7.39 -3.42
N ARG A 113 20.72 -7.79 -4.00
CA ARG A 113 21.62 -6.85 -4.72
C ARG A 113 20.93 -6.23 -5.94
N ASN A 114 19.99 -6.93 -6.53
CA ASN A 114 19.19 -6.53 -7.69
C ASN A 114 17.74 -6.16 -7.32
N ALA A 115 17.54 -5.53 -6.15
CA ALA A 115 16.21 -5.18 -5.64
C ALA A 115 15.41 -4.36 -6.66
N GLN A 116 16.04 -3.40 -7.33
CA GLN A 116 15.37 -2.54 -8.31
C GLN A 116 14.84 -3.34 -9.51
N GLU A 117 15.65 -4.25 -10.05
CA GLU A 117 15.28 -5.14 -11.15
C GLU A 117 14.15 -6.09 -10.73
N ARG A 118 14.19 -6.60 -9.49
CA ARG A 118 13.10 -7.42 -8.93
C ARG A 118 11.78 -6.65 -8.86
N TYR A 119 11.80 -5.38 -8.43
CA TYR A 119 10.58 -4.56 -8.41
C TYR A 119 10.07 -4.24 -9.82
N ASN A 120 10.95 -4.01 -10.78
CA ASN A 120 10.56 -3.86 -12.19
C ASN A 120 9.87 -5.13 -12.70
N TYR A 121 10.45 -6.29 -12.42
CA TYR A 121 9.89 -7.59 -12.78
C TYR A 121 8.50 -7.81 -12.15
N LEU A 122 8.34 -7.51 -10.85
CA LEU A 122 7.02 -7.57 -10.20
C LEU A 122 6.00 -6.65 -10.86
N TYR A 123 6.42 -5.45 -11.27
CA TYR A 123 5.53 -4.54 -11.95
C TYR A 123 5.05 -5.11 -13.28
N ASP A 124 5.99 -5.58 -14.11
CA ASP A 124 5.71 -6.01 -15.48
C ASP A 124 5.01 -7.39 -15.52
N GLU A 125 5.34 -8.31 -14.60
CA GLU A 125 4.85 -9.71 -14.62
C GLU A 125 3.69 -9.99 -13.66
N LEU A 126 3.49 -9.17 -12.62
CA LEU A 126 2.37 -9.33 -11.69
C LEU A 126 1.37 -8.19 -11.83
N ILE A 127 1.80 -6.94 -11.64
CA ILE A 127 0.89 -5.81 -11.49
C ILE A 127 0.13 -5.53 -12.79
N ILE A 128 0.84 -5.45 -13.92
CA ILE A 128 0.22 -5.18 -15.23
C ILE A 128 -0.74 -6.30 -15.66
N PRO A 129 -0.35 -7.60 -15.63
CA PRO A 129 -1.27 -8.68 -15.99
C PRO A 129 -2.47 -8.78 -15.05
N PHE A 130 -2.25 -8.62 -13.74
CA PHE A 130 -3.33 -8.63 -12.75
C PHE A 130 -4.33 -7.51 -12.99
N LYS A 131 -3.86 -6.28 -13.26
CA LYS A 131 -4.73 -5.16 -13.60
C LYS A 131 -5.56 -5.44 -14.84
N ARG A 132 -4.95 -5.97 -15.91
CA ARG A 132 -5.66 -6.34 -17.15
C ARG A 132 -6.80 -7.33 -16.89
N LEU A 133 -6.57 -8.35 -16.06
CA LEU A 133 -7.62 -9.30 -15.69
C LEU A 133 -8.80 -8.62 -14.98
N ILE A 134 -8.54 -7.63 -14.11
CA ILE A 134 -9.60 -6.86 -13.44
C ILE A 134 -10.34 -5.97 -14.45
N ASP A 135 -9.61 -5.26 -15.30
CA ASP A 135 -10.18 -4.37 -16.32
C ASP A 135 -11.07 -5.16 -17.31
N ASP A 136 -10.71 -6.42 -17.61
CA ASP A 136 -11.49 -7.35 -18.43
C ASP A 136 -12.69 -7.99 -17.67
N GLY A 137 -12.89 -7.67 -16.39
CA GLY A 137 -13.95 -8.22 -15.54
C GLY A 137 -13.71 -9.65 -15.06
N LYS A 138 -12.52 -10.21 -15.27
CA LYS A 138 -12.13 -11.59 -14.94
C LYS A 138 -11.67 -11.73 -13.50
N ASN A 139 -12.55 -11.39 -12.56
CA ASN A 139 -12.20 -11.25 -11.15
C ASN A 139 -11.70 -12.55 -10.48
N GLU A 140 -12.25 -13.72 -10.85
CA GLU A 140 -11.80 -15.02 -10.29
C GLU A 140 -10.40 -15.40 -10.80
N GLU A 141 -10.13 -15.15 -12.10
CA GLU A 141 -8.81 -15.35 -12.69
C GLU A 141 -7.80 -14.40 -12.04
N ALA A 142 -8.15 -13.12 -11.87
CA ALA A 142 -7.32 -12.13 -11.17
C ALA A 142 -7.00 -12.57 -9.73
N TYR A 143 -8.00 -13.05 -9.00
CA TYR A 143 -7.82 -13.55 -7.62
C TYR A 143 -6.85 -14.72 -7.57
N SER A 144 -7.08 -15.75 -8.39
CA SER A 144 -6.25 -16.96 -8.42
C SER A 144 -4.81 -16.63 -8.84
N PHE A 145 -4.66 -15.83 -9.90
CA PHE A 145 -3.36 -15.37 -10.39
C PHE A 145 -2.58 -14.64 -9.30
N PHE A 146 -3.22 -13.68 -8.62
CA PHE A 146 -2.58 -12.90 -7.57
C PHE A 146 -2.08 -13.76 -6.41
N TYR A 147 -2.93 -14.65 -5.87
CA TYR A 147 -2.55 -15.46 -4.72
C TYR A 147 -1.55 -16.57 -5.05
N ILE A 148 -1.58 -17.13 -6.26
CA ILE A 148 -0.51 -18.05 -6.74
C ILE A 148 0.84 -17.31 -6.74
N TYR A 149 0.87 -16.09 -7.28
CA TYR A 149 2.10 -15.30 -7.34
C TYR A 149 2.60 -14.91 -5.94
N VAL A 150 1.70 -14.47 -5.05
CA VAL A 150 2.04 -14.17 -3.64
C VAL A 150 2.67 -15.38 -2.95
N ASN A 151 2.09 -16.57 -3.13
CA ASN A 151 2.62 -17.80 -2.55
C ASN A 151 4.02 -18.13 -3.10
N SER A 152 4.24 -17.99 -4.42
CA SER A 152 5.56 -18.17 -5.02
C SER A 152 6.62 -17.24 -4.41
N LEU A 153 6.29 -15.95 -4.26
CA LEU A 153 7.20 -14.99 -3.63
C LEU A 153 7.47 -15.30 -2.16
N TRP A 154 6.45 -15.79 -1.45
CA TRP A 154 6.58 -16.18 -0.05
C TRP A 154 7.46 -17.43 0.11
N ASP A 155 7.33 -18.41 -0.78
CA ASP A 155 8.16 -19.60 -0.81
C ASP A 155 9.63 -19.25 -1.12
N GLU A 156 9.87 -18.36 -2.09
CA GLU A 156 11.20 -17.79 -2.35
C GLU A 156 11.79 -17.11 -1.11
N CYS A 157 10.99 -16.28 -0.43
CA CYS A 157 11.41 -15.59 0.80
C CYS A 157 11.84 -16.59 1.89
N ASN A 158 11.04 -17.62 2.13
CA ASN A 158 11.30 -18.62 3.18
C ASN A 158 12.44 -19.59 2.84
N ALA A 159 12.68 -19.86 1.56
CA ALA A 159 13.78 -20.71 1.13
C ALA A 159 15.15 -20.05 1.40
N ASN A 160 15.21 -18.72 1.44
CA ASN A 160 16.43 -17.93 1.64
C ASN A 160 16.66 -17.49 3.11
N ASP A 161 15.72 -17.78 4.01
CA ASP A 161 15.85 -17.55 5.47
C ASP A 161 16.47 -18.78 6.20
N LYS A 162 16.90 -19.81 5.46
CA LYS A 162 17.61 -21.01 5.96
C LYS A 162 19.08 -20.98 5.54
#